data_AF-X6MDC4-F1
#
_entry.id   AF-X6MDC4-F1
#
_cell.length_a   1.000
_cell.length_b   1.000
_cell.length_c   1.000
_cell.angle_alpha   90.00
_cell.angle_beta   90.00
_cell.angle_gamma   90.00
#
_symmetry.space_group_name_H-M   'P 1'
#
loop_
_entity.id
_entity.type
_entity.pdbx_description
1 polymer ?
#
loop_
_entity_poly.entity_id
_entity_poly.type
_entity_poly.pdbx_seq_one_letter_code
_entity_poly.pdbx_strand_id
1 'polypeptide(L)'
;MSEKEQKIQTITIKTPTGKIVEIELDESDTVEKLKQEVEKEQNVKVNKQKLFYGEEELQDSKLVSSYGIKEGSFVRLSVPVRGGVVFSAPDVDKQQTKKTGKNEFRYWTVSPGLNYGGRCSNEDCKACDERVMASRGFGKFQPNIDEHVEEVIRCPGCKQTFEPSGFYFYRCNVSITFKKEGEKSLTRMPKKKVEGENYWELGGEEHEKAVYNYLEFEVEKL
;
A
#
# COMPACT_ATOMS: atom_id res chain seq x y z
N MET A 1 -23.10 -42.92 -4.50
CA MET A 1 -22.52 -41.61 -4.18
C MET A 1 -21.23 -41.53 -4.97
N SER A 2 -21.22 -40.79 -6.08
CA SER A 2 -20.04 -40.70 -6.96
C SER A 2 -19.04 -39.72 -6.35
N GLU A 3 -17.81 -40.17 -6.11
CA GLU A 3 -16.66 -39.31 -5.82
C GLU A 3 -16.47 -38.37 -7.02
N LYS A 4 -16.59 -37.06 -6.80
CA LYS A 4 -16.18 -36.08 -7.82
C LYS A 4 -14.66 -36.06 -7.82
N GLU A 5 -14.06 -36.50 -8.90
CA GLU A 5 -12.61 -36.42 -9.13
C GLU A 5 -12.23 -34.93 -9.17
N GLN A 6 -11.50 -34.46 -8.14
CA GLN A 6 -11.04 -33.07 -8.06
C GLN A 6 -9.87 -32.91 -9.02
N LYS A 7 -10.06 -32.09 -10.05
CA LYS A 7 -9.02 -31.82 -11.05
C LYS A 7 -8.46 -30.44 -10.80
N ILE A 8 -7.30 -30.42 -10.15
CA ILE A 8 -6.58 -29.21 -9.81
C ILE A 8 -5.81 -28.73 -11.06
N GLN A 9 -5.92 -27.44 -11.35
CA GLN A 9 -5.19 -26.77 -12.42
C GLN A 9 -4.52 -25.50 -11.89
N THR A 10 -3.34 -25.19 -12.44
CA THR A 10 -2.61 -23.96 -12.14
C THR A 10 -2.87 -22.93 -13.21
N ILE A 11 -3.35 -21.75 -12.81
CA ILE A 11 -3.55 -20.62 -13.71
C ILE A 11 -2.62 -19.47 -13.36
N THR A 12 -2.23 -18.70 -14.38
CA THR A 12 -1.27 -17.61 -14.22
C THR A 12 -1.98 -16.26 -14.26
N ILE A 13 -1.87 -15.49 -13.18
CA ILE A 13 -2.43 -14.15 -13.04
C ILE A 13 -1.34 -13.11 -13.32
N LYS A 14 -1.56 -12.26 -14.32
CA LYS A 14 -0.72 -11.08 -14.59
C LYS A 14 -1.35 -9.86 -13.93
N THR A 15 -0.63 -9.25 -13.00
CA THR A 15 -1.08 -8.07 -12.25
C THR A 15 -0.94 -6.78 -13.08
N PRO A 16 -1.58 -5.66 -12.66
CA PRO A 16 -1.36 -4.35 -13.28
C PRO A 16 0.10 -3.87 -13.22
N THR A 17 0.86 -4.32 -12.22
CA THR A 17 2.29 -3.99 -12.04
C THR A 17 3.21 -4.84 -12.92
N GLY A 18 2.65 -5.82 -13.65
CA GLY A 18 3.42 -6.73 -14.50
C GLY A 18 3.99 -7.95 -13.77
N LYS A 19 3.71 -8.10 -12.47
CA LYS A 19 4.02 -9.31 -11.69
C LYS A 19 3.18 -10.47 -12.20
N ILE A 20 3.77 -11.66 -12.14
CA ILE A 20 3.14 -12.93 -12.51
C ILE A 20 2.97 -13.74 -11.23
N VAL A 21 1.75 -14.25 -11.02
CA VAL A 21 1.35 -15.00 -9.82
C VAL A 21 0.66 -16.28 -10.28
N GLU A 22 0.95 -17.40 -9.64
CA GLU A 22 0.33 -18.68 -9.96
C GLU A 22 -0.73 -19.01 -8.91
N ILE A 23 -1.91 -19.42 -9.34
CA ILE A 23 -3.04 -19.77 -8.48
C ILE A 23 -3.49 -21.19 -8.82
N GLU A 24 -3.58 -22.04 -7.80
CA GLU A 24 -4.14 -23.39 -7.92
C GLU A 24 -5.64 -23.36 -7.65
N LEU A 25 -6.42 -23.97 -8.53
CA LEU A 25 -7.88 -24.02 -8.47
C LEU A 25 -8.38 -25.39 -8.92
N ASP A 26 -9.59 -25.77 -8.52
CA ASP A 26 -10.30 -26.87 -9.17
C ASP A 26 -10.93 -26.40 -10.49
N GLU A 27 -10.99 -27.26 -11.52
CA GLU A 27 -11.68 -26.95 -12.79
C GLU A 27 -13.17 -26.59 -12.61
N SER A 28 -13.79 -27.07 -11.53
CA SER A 28 -15.18 -26.79 -11.15
C SER A 28 -15.34 -25.56 -10.24
N ASP A 29 -14.26 -24.84 -9.91
CA ASP A 29 -14.35 -23.61 -9.15
C ASP A 29 -14.94 -22.45 -9.97
N THR A 30 -15.57 -21.52 -9.25
CA THR A 30 -16.12 -20.29 -9.80
C THR A 30 -15.05 -19.21 -9.95
N VAL A 31 -15.34 -18.21 -10.78
CA VAL A 31 -14.50 -17.00 -10.89
C VAL A 31 -14.44 -16.26 -9.55
N GLU A 32 -15.51 -16.26 -8.76
CA GLU A 32 -15.49 -15.70 -7.41
C GLU A 32 -14.44 -16.38 -6.52
N LYS A 33 -14.35 -17.71 -6.57
CA LYS A 33 -13.35 -18.47 -5.82
C LYS A 33 -11.93 -18.14 -6.26
N LEU A 34 -11.69 -18.01 -7.57
CA LEU A 34 -10.42 -17.51 -8.09
C LEU A 34 -10.10 -16.10 -7.56
N LYS A 35 -11.05 -15.16 -7.58
CA LYS A 35 -10.83 -13.82 -7.00
C LYS A 35 -10.47 -13.88 -5.52
N GLN A 36 -11.06 -14.79 -4.74
CA GLN A 36 -10.70 -14.98 -3.33
C GLN A 36 -9.26 -15.44 -3.15
N GLU A 37 -8.78 -16.38 -3.99
CA GLU A 37 -7.37 -16.79 -3.94
C GLU A 37 -6.43 -15.66 -4.39
N VAL A 38 -6.82 -14.88 -5.41
CA VAL A 38 -6.09 -13.67 -5.81
C VAL A 38 -6.05 -12.62 -4.70
N GLU A 39 -7.12 -12.46 -3.91
CA GLU A 39 -7.13 -11.56 -2.75
C GLU A 39 -6.12 -11.99 -1.70
N LYS A 40 -5.99 -13.30 -1.41
CA LYS A 40 -4.99 -13.79 -0.45
C LYS A 40 -3.56 -13.51 -0.91
N GLU A 41 -3.29 -13.68 -2.21
CA GLU A 41 -1.95 -13.52 -2.76
C GLU A 41 -1.57 -12.05 -3.03
N GLN A 42 -2.53 -11.22 -3.44
CA GLN A 42 -2.28 -9.82 -3.87
C GLN A 42 -2.88 -8.76 -2.94
N ASN A 43 -3.62 -9.15 -1.90
CA ASN A 43 -4.29 -8.25 -0.96
C ASN A 43 -5.27 -7.26 -1.65
N VAL A 44 -5.83 -7.62 -2.81
CA VAL A 44 -6.84 -6.84 -3.52
C VAL A 44 -8.21 -7.40 -3.23
N LYS A 45 -9.10 -6.62 -2.59
CA LYS A 45 -10.47 -7.05 -2.28
C LYS A 45 -11.21 -7.59 -3.51
N VAL A 46 -11.90 -8.74 -3.39
CA VAL A 46 -12.66 -9.40 -4.48
C VAL A 46 -13.53 -8.43 -5.28
N ASN A 47 -14.25 -7.54 -4.61
CA ASN A 47 -15.14 -6.56 -5.25
C ASN A 47 -14.41 -5.47 -6.06
N LYS A 48 -13.10 -5.32 -5.85
CA LYS A 48 -12.21 -4.43 -6.60
C LYS A 48 -11.45 -5.18 -7.70
N GLN A 49 -11.60 -6.50 -7.83
CA GLN A 49 -10.93 -7.24 -8.88
C GLN A 49 -11.79 -7.35 -10.14
N LYS A 50 -11.17 -7.10 -11.29
CA LYS A 50 -11.68 -7.47 -12.61
C LYS A 50 -10.67 -8.38 -13.28
N LEU A 51 -11.04 -9.64 -13.47
CA LEU A 51 -10.22 -10.62 -14.16
C LEU A 51 -10.62 -10.69 -15.63
N PHE A 52 -9.65 -10.80 -16.52
CA PHE A 52 -9.86 -10.86 -17.96
C PHE A 52 -9.11 -12.04 -18.56
N TYR A 53 -9.78 -12.79 -19.42
CA TYR A 53 -9.13 -13.75 -20.31
C TYR A 53 -9.23 -13.23 -21.74
N GLY A 54 -8.10 -12.84 -22.32
CA GLY A 54 -8.07 -12.02 -23.53
C GLY A 54 -8.78 -10.67 -23.31
N GLU A 55 -9.86 -10.45 -24.05
CA GLU A 55 -10.69 -9.24 -23.97
C GLU A 55 -11.96 -9.43 -23.13
N GLU A 56 -12.28 -10.66 -22.71
CA GLU A 56 -13.51 -10.98 -21.98
C GLU A 56 -13.34 -10.81 -20.46
N GLU A 57 -14.23 -10.05 -19.81
CA GLU A 57 -14.30 -9.90 -18.35
C GLU A 57 -14.98 -11.12 -17.71
N LEU A 58 -14.28 -11.77 -16.79
CA LEU A 58 -14.77 -12.96 -16.08
C LEU A 58 -15.86 -12.57 -15.06
N GLN A 59 -16.94 -13.33 -15.04
CA GLN A 59 -18.13 -13.10 -14.22
C GLN A 59 -18.14 -14.04 -13.01
N ASP A 60 -18.37 -13.48 -11.82
CA ASP A 60 -18.25 -14.18 -10.52
C ASP A 60 -19.06 -15.48 -10.43
N SER A 61 -20.27 -15.48 -11.02
CA SER A 61 -21.20 -16.61 -10.99
C SER A 61 -20.87 -17.73 -11.99
N LYS A 62 -19.88 -17.55 -12.87
CA LYS A 62 -19.48 -18.55 -13.86
C LYS A 62 -18.29 -19.38 -13.38
N LEU A 63 -18.17 -20.58 -13.93
CA LEU A 63 -17.02 -21.45 -13.71
C LEU A 63 -15.81 -20.94 -14.47
N VAL A 64 -14.61 -21.11 -13.92
CA VAL A 64 -13.36 -20.74 -14.61
C VAL A 64 -13.21 -21.52 -15.92
N SER A 65 -13.52 -22.82 -15.89
CA SER A 65 -13.49 -23.71 -17.06
C SER A 65 -14.47 -23.31 -18.17
N SER A 66 -15.55 -22.58 -17.86
CA SER A 66 -16.53 -22.13 -18.86
C SER A 66 -15.96 -21.10 -19.85
N TYR A 67 -14.85 -20.46 -19.52
CA TYR A 67 -14.12 -19.51 -20.37
C TYR A 67 -13.05 -20.16 -21.25
N GLY A 68 -12.90 -21.49 -21.20
CA GLY A 68 -11.83 -22.20 -21.91
C GLY A 68 -10.44 -21.95 -21.31
N ILE A 69 -10.36 -21.44 -20.09
CA ILE A 69 -9.13 -21.30 -19.31
C ILE A 69 -8.65 -22.69 -18.93
N LYS A 70 -7.39 -22.97 -19.22
CA LYS A 70 -6.70 -24.24 -18.93
C LYS A 70 -5.44 -23.99 -18.11
N GLU A 71 -4.82 -25.06 -17.64
CA GLU A 71 -3.50 -25.02 -17.02
C GLU A 71 -2.50 -24.19 -17.85
N GLY A 72 -1.78 -23.28 -17.18
CA GLY A 72 -0.81 -22.37 -17.79
C GLY A 72 -1.41 -21.19 -18.57
N SER A 73 -2.73 -21.02 -18.56
CA SER A 73 -3.38 -19.87 -19.20
C SER A 73 -3.10 -18.57 -18.44
N PHE A 74 -2.95 -17.47 -19.19
CA PHE A 74 -2.79 -16.13 -18.63
C PHE A 74 -4.12 -15.42 -18.46
N VAL A 75 -4.46 -15.09 -17.22
CA VAL A 75 -5.57 -14.22 -16.85
C VAL A 75 -5.01 -12.89 -16.37
N ARG A 76 -5.53 -11.79 -16.89
CA ARG A 76 -5.09 -10.44 -16.52
C ARG A 76 -5.95 -9.91 -15.40
N LEU A 77 -5.32 -9.49 -14.31
CA LEU A 77 -5.98 -8.71 -13.26
C LEU A 77 -5.98 -7.23 -13.64
N SER A 78 -7.14 -6.63 -13.59
CA SER A 78 -7.34 -5.18 -13.59
C SER A 78 -8.05 -4.80 -12.31
N VAL A 79 -7.63 -3.71 -11.71
CA VAL A 79 -8.34 -3.10 -10.59
C VAL A 79 -9.02 -1.86 -11.17
N PRO A 80 -10.36 -1.71 -11.10
CA PRO A 80 -11.01 -0.49 -11.53
C PRO A 80 -10.42 0.68 -10.77
N VAL A 81 -9.69 1.54 -11.48
CA VAL A 81 -9.34 2.89 -11.03
C VAL A 81 -10.59 3.76 -11.17
N ARG A 82 -11.62 3.48 -10.37
CA ARG A 82 -12.80 4.36 -10.28
C ARG A 82 -12.50 5.46 -9.27
N GLY A 83 -11.94 6.56 -9.76
CA GLY A 83 -11.55 7.69 -8.92
C GLY A 83 -10.31 7.35 -8.10
N GLY A 84 -9.37 8.29 -8.02
CA GLY A 84 -8.15 8.11 -7.24
C GLY A 84 -8.49 7.58 -5.85
N VAL A 85 -7.75 6.57 -5.38
CA VAL A 85 -7.99 5.95 -4.08
C VAL A 85 -8.09 7.06 -3.04
N VAL A 86 -9.32 7.31 -2.59
CA VAL A 86 -9.67 8.32 -1.60
C VAL A 86 -9.20 7.76 -0.26
N PHE A 87 -8.08 8.27 0.23
CA PHE A 87 -7.54 7.87 1.52
C PHE A 87 -7.29 9.09 2.39
N SER A 88 -7.47 8.91 3.69
CA SER A 88 -7.14 9.93 4.68
C SER A 88 -5.68 9.76 5.08
N ALA A 89 -4.90 10.82 4.97
CA ALA A 89 -3.50 10.86 5.36
C ALA A 89 -3.18 12.15 6.10
N PRO A 90 -2.02 12.22 6.77
CA PRO A 90 -1.53 13.47 7.34
C PRO A 90 -1.58 14.60 6.30
N ASP A 91 -2.08 15.77 6.69
CA ASP A 91 -2.16 16.91 5.78
C ASP A 91 -0.76 17.45 5.43
N VAL A 92 -0.38 17.39 4.15
CA VAL A 92 0.92 17.83 3.63
C VAL A 92 1.07 19.35 3.68
N ASP A 93 -0.02 20.10 3.85
CA ASP A 93 0.05 21.56 4.08
C ASP A 93 0.48 21.90 5.51
N LYS A 94 0.38 20.94 6.45
CA LYS A 94 0.87 21.09 7.82
C LYS A 94 2.31 20.61 7.86
N GLN A 95 3.25 21.53 7.99
CA GLN A 95 4.67 21.25 7.81
C GLN A 95 5.49 21.85 8.93
N GLN A 96 6.48 21.11 9.41
CA GLN A 96 7.43 21.61 10.39
C GLN A 96 8.82 21.03 10.19
N THR A 97 9.84 21.79 10.59
CA THR A 97 11.22 21.32 10.62
C THR A 97 11.66 21.25 12.07
N LYS A 98 12.16 20.09 12.50
CA LYS A 98 12.56 19.84 13.89
C LYS A 98 13.96 19.24 13.93
N LYS A 99 14.71 19.58 14.96
CA LYS A 99 16.04 19.02 15.22
C LYS A 99 15.91 17.59 15.75
N THR A 100 16.78 16.69 15.32
CA THR A 100 16.86 15.34 15.89
C THR A 100 17.35 15.42 17.33
N GLY A 101 16.61 14.77 18.24
CA GLY A 101 17.00 14.63 19.64
C GLY A 101 17.99 13.49 19.87
N LYS A 102 18.39 13.28 21.13
CA LYS A 102 19.12 12.09 21.54
C LYS A 102 18.20 10.87 21.44
N ASN A 103 18.77 9.71 21.11
CA ASN A 103 18.04 8.47 20.84
C ASN A 103 17.53 7.79 22.13
N GLU A 104 16.90 8.57 23.01
CA GLU A 104 16.35 8.12 24.31
C GLU A 104 15.03 7.35 24.11
N PHE A 105 14.35 7.56 22.98
CA PHE A 105 13.14 6.82 22.61
C PHE A 105 13.49 5.63 21.71
N ARG A 106 13.40 4.42 22.27
CA ARG A 106 13.76 3.16 21.60
C ARG A 106 12.98 2.89 20.30
N TYR A 107 11.77 3.42 20.16
CA TYR A 107 10.86 3.14 19.03
C TYR A 107 10.64 4.36 18.12
N TRP A 108 11.23 5.51 18.44
CA TRP A 108 11.05 6.78 17.72
C TRP A 108 12.38 7.28 17.16
N THR A 109 12.92 6.55 16.19
CA THR A 109 14.19 6.89 15.54
C THR A 109 13.95 7.21 14.07
N VAL A 110 14.25 8.44 13.67
CA VAL A 110 14.20 8.86 12.26
C VAL A 110 15.45 8.40 11.53
N SER A 111 15.27 7.70 10.41
CA SER A 111 16.35 7.21 9.56
C SER A 111 16.42 7.99 8.25
N PRO A 112 17.56 8.00 7.53
CA PRO A 112 17.66 8.68 6.25
C PRO A 112 16.59 8.21 5.24
N GLY A 113 15.98 9.16 4.51
CA GLY A 113 14.86 8.94 3.61
C GLY A 113 13.50 9.23 4.25
N LEU A 114 12.45 8.55 3.76
CA LEU A 114 11.09 8.60 4.28
C LEU A 114 10.92 7.67 5.48
N ASN A 115 10.17 8.13 6.48
CA ASN A 115 9.72 7.36 7.63
C ASN A 115 8.24 7.67 7.91
N TYR A 116 7.48 6.65 8.27
CA TYR A 116 6.11 6.78 8.76
C TYR A 116 6.12 6.84 10.28
N GLY A 117 5.51 7.86 10.86
CA GLY A 117 5.35 7.96 12.32
C GLY A 117 3.90 7.80 12.73
N GLY A 118 3.67 7.20 13.89
CA GLY A 118 2.35 6.99 14.49
C GLY A 118 2.48 6.52 15.93
N ARG A 119 1.42 5.88 16.44
CA ARG A 119 1.39 5.27 17.77
C ARG A 119 1.05 3.79 17.69
N CYS A 120 1.62 3.00 18.58
CA CYS A 120 1.24 1.59 18.68
C CYS A 120 -0.02 1.45 19.54
N SER A 121 -1.00 0.69 19.06
CA SER A 121 -2.25 0.39 19.77
C SER A 121 -2.30 -1.02 20.36
N ASN A 122 -1.18 -1.76 20.32
CA ASN A 122 -1.12 -3.12 20.85
C ASN A 122 -0.84 -3.07 22.34
N GLU A 123 -1.84 -3.40 23.16
CA GLU A 123 -1.78 -3.39 24.63
C GLU A 123 -0.66 -4.28 25.21
N ASP A 124 -0.27 -5.35 24.51
CA ASP A 124 0.83 -6.24 24.91
C ASP A 124 2.21 -5.72 24.49
N CYS A 125 2.27 -4.63 23.71
CA CYS A 125 3.52 -4.06 23.26
C CYS A 125 4.14 -3.15 24.32
N LYS A 126 5.46 -3.27 24.50
CA LYS A 126 6.26 -2.29 25.28
C LYS A 126 6.23 -0.87 24.71
N ALA A 127 5.71 -0.70 23.50
CA ALA A 127 5.51 0.59 22.84
C ALA A 127 4.03 0.98 22.78
N CYS A 128 3.12 0.29 23.49
CA CYS A 128 1.71 0.66 23.54
C CYS A 128 1.58 2.13 23.97
N ASP A 129 0.77 2.88 23.23
CA ASP A 129 0.58 4.33 23.35
C ASP A 129 1.84 5.17 23.17
N GLU A 130 3.00 4.57 22.92
CA GLU A 130 4.24 5.27 22.62
C GLU A 130 4.33 5.60 21.13
N ARG A 131 5.16 6.61 20.85
CA ARG A 131 5.47 7.02 19.48
C ARG A 131 6.34 5.95 18.81
N VAL A 132 5.92 5.52 17.62
CA VAL A 132 6.63 4.52 16.82
C VAL A 132 6.96 5.02 15.44
N MET A 133 8.14 4.65 14.93
CA MET A 133 8.62 5.04 13.61
C MET A 133 8.97 3.82 12.76
N ALA A 134 8.40 3.76 11.57
CA ALA A 134 8.71 2.76 10.55
C ALA A 134 9.48 3.41 9.40
N SER A 135 10.73 3.01 9.20
CA SER A 135 11.55 3.54 8.12
C SER A 135 11.20 2.90 6.78
N ARG A 136 11.01 3.74 5.74
CA ARG A 136 10.72 3.31 4.36
C ARG A 136 11.92 3.52 3.43
N GLY A 137 12.76 4.52 3.71
CA GLY A 137 14.01 4.79 2.98
C GLY A 137 13.83 5.67 1.74
N PHE A 138 14.61 5.40 0.70
CA PHE A 138 14.67 6.17 -0.53
C PHE A 138 13.91 5.47 -1.66
N GLY A 139 13.36 6.24 -2.59
CA GLY A 139 12.61 5.72 -3.72
C GLY A 139 11.35 6.53 -4.01
N LYS A 140 10.49 5.93 -4.82
CA LYS A 140 9.20 6.49 -5.22
C LYS A 140 8.10 5.76 -4.45
N PHE A 141 7.27 6.50 -3.72
CA PHE A 141 6.29 5.96 -2.80
C PHE A 141 4.92 6.59 -3.04
N GLN A 142 3.88 5.78 -3.07
CA GLN A 142 2.50 6.23 -3.10
C GLN A 142 1.75 5.61 -1.92
N PRO A 143 1.73 6.26 -0.74
CA PRO A 143 1.21 5.67 0.50
C PRO A 143 -0.24 5.18 0.41
N ASN A 144 -1.00 5.65 -0.59
CA ASN A 144 -2.40 5.31 -0.80
C ASN A 144 -2.66 4.09 -1.67
N ILE A 145 -1.66 3.65 -2.44
CA ILE A 145 -1.81 2.56 -3.40
C ILE A 145 -0.66 1.56 -3.42
N ASP A 146 0.43 1.80 -2.67
CA ASP A 146 1.54 0.85 -2.57
C ASP A 146 1.03 -0.44 -1.89
N GLU A 147 1.04 -1.55 -2.63
CA GLU A 147 0.44 -2.84 -2.28
C GLU A 147 1.05 -3.46 -1.01
N HIS A 148 2.22 -2.94 -0.59
CA HIS A 148 2.97 -3.37 0.60
C HIS A 148 2.98 -2.35 1.75
N VAL A 149 2.09 -1.34 1.75
CA VAL A 149 2.12 -0.31 2.81
C VAL A 149 1.95 -0.93 4.22
N GLU A 150 1.13 -1.97 4.35
CA GLU A 150 0.89 -2.70 5.61
C GLU A 150 2.08 -3.59 6.03
N GLU A 151 2.94 -3.99 5.08
CA GLU A 151 4.19 -4.71 5.38
C GLU A 151 5.27 -3.77 5.90
N VAL A 152 5.24 -2.49 5.51
CA VAL A 152 6.26 -1.52 5.92
C VAL A 152 5.87 -0.72 7.16
N ILE A 153 4.60 -0.36 7.34
CA ILE A 153 4.16 0.44 8.50
C ILE A 153 3.96 -0.46 9.73
N ARG A 154 5.06 -1.01 10.26
CA ARG A 154 5.02 -1.92 11.41
C ARG A 154 5.69 -1.31 12.62
N CYS A 155 5.07 -1.48 13.78
CA CYS A 155 5.63 -1.08 15.07
C CYS A 155 6.99 -1.78 15.27
N PRO A 156 8.08 -1.06 15.59
CA PRO A 156 9.38 -1.68 15.82
C PRO A 156 9.37 -2.69 16.98
N GLY A 157 8.49 -2.48 17.97
CA GLY A 157 8.29 -3.33 19.15
C GLY A 157 7.53 -4.64 18.86
N CYS A 158 6.24 -4.56 18.54
CA CYS A 158 5.37 -5.74 18.37
C CYS A 158 5.17 -6.20 16.92
N LYS A 159 5.68 -5.46 15.92
CA LYS A 159 5.49 -5.73 14.48
C LYS A 159 4.05 -5.60 13.98
N GLN A 160 3.09 -5.28 14.83
CA GLN A 160 1.73 -4.95 14.41
C GLN A 160 1.73 -3.67 13.59
N THR A 161 0.87 -3.63 12.58
CA THR A 161 0.66 -2.45 11.74
C THR A 161 0.08 -1.31 12.58
N PHE A 162 0.53 -0.08 12.32
CA PHE A 162 -0.05 1.13 12.93
C PHE A 162 -0.51 2.10 11.85
N GLU A 163 -1.41 3.03 12.22
CA GLU A 163 -1.86 4.07 11.29
C GLU A 163 -0.87 5.26 11.30
N PRO A 164 -0.32 5.69 10.15
CA PRO A 164 0.53 6.87 10.11
C PRO A 164 -0.22 8.15 10.50
N SER A 165 0.34 8.90 11.44
CA SER A 165 -0.08 10.26 11.79
C SER A 165 0.86 11.32 11.21
N GLY A 166 2.03 10.95 10.71
CA GLY A 166 2.95 11.87 10.03
C GLY A 166 3.93 11.19 9.07
N PHE A 167 4.41 11.96 8.10
CA PHE A 167 5.50 11.59 7.20
C PHE A 167 6.76 12.37 7.56
N TYR A 168 7.87 11.67 7.74
CA TYR A 168 9.12 12.24 8.24
C TYR A 168 10.24 12.00 7.22
N PHE A 169 10.84 13.09 6.75
CA PHE A 169 11.93 13.10 5.79
C PHE A 169 13.22 13.52 6.50
N TYR A 170 14.29 12.75 6.34
CA TYR A 170 15.57 13.04 6.97
C TYR A 170 16.73 12.73 6.02
N ARG A 171 17.71 13.65 5.93
CA ARG A 171 18.91 13.48 5.09
C ARG A 171 18.58 13.01 3.66
N CYS A 172 17.68 13.73 3.01
CA CYS A 172 17.20 13.40 1.68
C CYS A 172 16.79 14.65 0.88
N ASN A 173 16.68 14.47 -0.43
CA ASN A 173 15.91 15.34 -1.29
C ASN A 173 14.52 14.74 -1.49
N VAL A 174 13.47 15.56 -1.43
CA VAL A 174 12.09 15.06 -1.61
C VAL A 174 11.29 15.97 -2.55
N SER A 175 10.56 15.34 -3.47
CA SER A 175 9.50 15.96 -4.26
C SER A 175 8.16 15.34 -3.90
N ILE A 176 7.12 16.17 -3.81
CA ILE A 176 5.78 15.74 -3.42
C ILE A 176 4.81 16.13 -4.52
N THR A 177 4.00 15.17 -4.96
CA THR A 177 2.90 15.41 -5.90
C THR A 177 1.62 14.87 -5.31
N PHE A 178 0.57 15.68 -5.23
CA PHE A 178 -0.69 15.28 -4.61
C PHE A 178 -1.90 15.85 -5.34
N LYS A 179 -3.08 15.28 -5.06
CA LYS A 179 -4.38 15.84 -5.42
C LYS A 179 -5.34 15.56 -4.28
N LYS A 180 -5.78 16.60 -3.57
CA LYS A 180 -6.78 16.47 -2.50
C LYS A 180 -8.16 16.17 -3.08
N GLU A 181 -9.06 15.67 -2.24
CA GLU A 181 -10.48 15.56 -2.58
C GLU A 181 -11.05 16.95 -2.92
N GLY A 182 -11.86 17.03 -3.98
CA GLY A 182 -12.41 18.30 -4.48
C GLY A 182 -11.48 19.11 -5.38
N GLU A 183 -10.17 18.85 -5.40
CA GLU A 183 -9.25 19.52 -6.33
C GLU A 183 -9.41 19.02 -7.76
N LYS A 184 -9.23 19.92 -8.74
CA LYS A 184 -9.35 19.57 -10.17
C LYS A 184 -8.05 18.98 -10.74
N SER A 185 -6.89 19.52 -10.34
CA SER A 185 -5.58 19.19 -10.88
C SER A 185 -4.64 18.61 -9.82
N LEU A 186 -3.56 17.98 -10.28
CA LEU A 186 -2.43 17.62 -9.42
C LEU A 186 -1.66 18.87 -9.02
N THR A 187 -1.20 18.91 -7.78
CA THR A 187 -0.31 19.91 -7.22
C THR A 187 1.06 19.28 -7.00
N ARG A 188 2.12 19.93 -7.50
CA ARG A 188 3.51 19.53 -7.25
C ARG A 188 4.18 20.57 -6.37
N MET A 189 4.64 20.15 -5.20
CA MET A 189 5.35 21.03 -4.28
C MET A 189 6.78 21.30 -4.78
N PRO A 190 7.36 22.46 -4.42
CA PRO A 190 8.78 22.71 -4.64
C PRO A 190 9.64 21.61 -4.00
N LYS A 191 10.68 21.16 -4.71
CA LYS A 191 11.62 20.16 -4.19
C LYS A 191 12.25 20.67 -2.90
N LYS A 192 12.24 19.85 -1.86
CA LYS A 192 12.80 20.18 -0.54
C LYS A 192 14.07 19.37 -0.31
N LYS A 193 15.17 20.07 -0.01
CA LYS A 193 16.40 19.47 0.51
C LYS A 193 16.34 19.47 2.03
N VAL A 194 16.54 18.31 2.65
CA VAL A 194 16.55 18.13 4.11
C VAL A 194 17.94 17.65 4.53
N GLU A 195 18.72 18.53 5.15
CA GLU A 195 20.13 18.29 5.47
C GLU A 195 20.48 18.58 6.94
N GLY A 196 21.65 18.10 7.35
CA GLY A 196 22.17 18.29 8.71
C GLY A 196 21.49 17.41 9.77
N GLU A 197 21.16 18.03 10.90
CA GLU A 197 20.55 17.38 12.07
C GLU A 197 19.03 17.60 12.14
N ASN A 198 18.40 18.12 11.07
CA ASN A 198 16.97 18.39 11.07
C ASN A 198 16.22 17.35 10.23
N TYR A 199 15.05 16.94 10.70
CA TYR A 199 14.05 16.25 9.88
C TYR A 199 12.93 17.22 9.51
N TRP A 200 12.29 16.95 8.37
CA TRP A 200 11.10 17.64 7.89
C TRP A 200 9.90 16.74 8.06
N GLU A 201 8.88 17.23 8.74
CA GLU A 201 7.66 16.49 9.08
C GLU A 201 6.46 17.11 8.36
N LEU A 202 5.63 16.25 7.78
CA LEU A 202 4.33 16.56 7.23
C LEU A 202 3.25 15.93 8.10
N GLY A 203 2.27 16.73 8.50
CA GLY A 203 1.31 16.40 9.54
C GLY A 203 1.98 16.16 10.89
N GLY A 204 1.55 15.13 11.62
CA GLY A 204 1.94 14.82 12.99
C GLY A 204 0.71 14.57 13.88
N GLU A 205 0.92 14.19 15.14
CA GLU A 205 -0.15 13.70 16.03
C GLU A 205 -1.27 14.70 16.35
N GLU A 206 -0.96 16.00 16.31
CA GLU A 206 -1.93 17.08 16.57
C GLU A 206 -2.56 17.63 15.29
N HIS A 207 -2.21 17.09 14.13
CA HIS A 207 -2.61 17.63 12.84
C HIS A 207 -3.77 16.86 12.24
N GLU A 208 -4.71 17.62 11.66
CA GLU A 208 -5.84 17.06 10.92
C GLU A 208 -5.35 16.21 9.74
N LYS A 209 -6.11 15.17 9.42
CA LYS A 209 -5.91 14.40 8.21
C LYS A 209 -6.63 15.08 7.04
N ALA A 210 -6.02 15.03 5.87
CA ALA A 210 -6.63 15.43 4.62
C ALA A 210 -7.00 14.20 3.79
N VAL A 211 -8.02 14.36 2.95
CA VAL A 211 -8.44 13.32 2.01
C VAL A 211 -7.75 13.56 0.67
N TYR A 212 -7.09 12.53 0.15
CA TYR A 212 -6.35 12.61 -1.11
C TYR A 212 -6.90 11.60 -2.11
N ASN A 213 -7.01 12.04 -3.37
CA ASN A 213 -7.18 11.17 -4.54
C ASN A 213 -5.84 10.63 -5.05
N TYR A 214 -4.74 11.34 -4.79
CA TYR A 214 -3.39 10.98 -5.19
C TYR A 214 -2.38 11.59 -4.21
N LEU A 215 -1.41 10.80 -3.78
CA LEU A 215 -0.25 11.27 -3.03
C LEU A 215 0.98 10.46 -3.42
N GLU A 216 2.02 11.14 -3.86
CA GLU A 216 3.28 10.55 -4.28
C GLU A 216 4.46 11.31 -3.67
N PHE A 217 5.42 10.55 -3.16
CA PHE A 217 6.71 11.03 -2.69
C PHE A 217 7.80 10.45 -3.56
N GLU A 218 8.68 11.30 -4.05
CA GLU A 218 9.94 10.90 -4.68
C GLU A 218 11.08 11.35 -3.77
N VAL A 219 11.78 10.38 -3.19
CA VAL A 219 12.77 10.59 -2.12
C VAL A 219 14.13 10.09 -2.59
N GLU A 220 15.06 11.02 -2.76
CA GLU A 220 16.40 10.78 -3.27
C GLU A 220 17.44 11.03 -2.18
N LYS A 221 18.62 10.42 -2.34
CA LYS A 221 19.78 10.72 -1.49
C LYS A 221 20.21 12.19 -1.69
N LEU A 222 20.87 12.75 -0.67
CA LEU A 222 21.47 14.09 -0.74
C LEU A 222 22.61 14.16 -1.73
#